data_AF-A0AA37HGT4-F1
#
_entry.id   AF-A0AA37HGT4-F1
#
_cell.length_a   1.000
_cell.length_b   1.000
_cell.length_c   1.000
_cell.angle_alpha   90.00
_cell.angle_beta   90.00
_cell.angle_gamma   90.00
#
_symmetry.space_group_name_H-M   'P 1'
#
loop_
_entity.id
_entity.type
_entity.pdbx_description
1 polymer ?
#
loop_
_entity_poly.entity_id
_entity_poly.type
_entity_poly.pdbx_seq_one_letter_code
_entity_poly.pdbx_strand_id
1 'polypeptide(L)'
;MRYKPLPLAEIARFNHRRNADLARLAAGWMPSDDDLAGAPTLSNWIEYMPRGETRPFLMRHLKGHPRQIDGWTQTEQVLAKGDGWVRLHHTWLRLGPPDAAPVGAEAEAGRGRAGAGGS
;
A
#
# COMPACT_ATOMS: atom_id res chain seq x y z
N MET A 1 -25.02 -0.38 6.45
CA MET A 1 -24.36 -0.63 7.75
C MET A 1 -24.34 0.65 8.55
N ARG A 2 -24.86 0.68 9.78
CA ARG A 2 -24.72 1.83 10.68
C ARG A 2 -23.29 1.84 11.20
N TYR A 3 -22.48 2.81 10.79
CA TYR A 3 -21.15 3.01 11.36
C TYR A 3 -21.30 3.37 12.84
N LYS A 4 -20.86 2.47 13.74
CA LYS A 4 -20.76 2.79 15.16
C LYS A 4 -19.40 3.45 15.38
N PRO A 5 -19.34 4.71 15.81
CA PRO A 5 -18.07 5.34 16.13
C PRO A 5 -17.39 4.53 17.23
N LEU A 6 -16.10 4.24 17.05
CA LEU A 6 -15.31 3.56 18.06
C LEU A 6 -15.21 4.45 19.31
N PRO A 7 -15.22 3.87 20.52
CA PRO A 7 -14.94 4.62 21.74
C PRO A 7 -13.59 5.34 21.65
N LEU A 8 -13.50 6.56 22.20
CA LEU A 8 -12.26 7.35 22.19
C LEU A 8 -11.06 6.59 22.77
N ALA A 9 -11.29 5.74 23.77
CA ALA A 9 -10.25 4.90 24.36
C ALA A 9 -9.67 3.88 23.36
N GLU A 10 -10.49 3.32 22.48
CA GLU A 10 -10.01 2.40 21.43
C GLU A 10 -9.23 3.16 20.35
N ILE A 11 -9.72 4.33 19.94
CA ILE A 11 -9.01 5.22 19.01
C ILE A 11 -7.64 5.59 19.58
N ALA A 12 -7.57 5.98 20.85
CA ALA A 12 -6.32 6.29 21.54
C ALA A 12 -5.37 5.08 21.56
N ARG A 13 -5.89 3.87 21.81
CA ARG A 13 -5.10 2.64 21.79
C ARG A 13 -4.53 2.34 20.41
N PHE A 14 -5.30 2.53 19.34
CA PHE A 14 -4.82 2.36 17.98
C PHE A 14 -3.73 3.38 17.63
N ASN A 15 -3.96 4.65 17.97
CA ASN A 15 -2.99 5.72 17.74
C ASN A 15 -1.69 5.49 18.50
N HIS A 16 -1.77 5.04 19.76
CA HIS A 16 -0.59 4.74 20.57
C HIS A 16 0.25 3.63 19.95
N ARG A 17 -0.37 2.50 19.54
CA ARG A 17 0.33 1.39 18.87
C ARG A 17 0.99 1.83 17.57
N ARG A 18 0.24 2.55 16.72
CA ARG A 18 0.76 3.11 15.47
C ARG A 18 1.98 4.00 15.73
N ASN A 19 1.89 4.91 16.70
CA ASN A 19 2.98 5.83 16.99
C ASN A 19 4.23 5.09 17.55
N ALA A 20 4.03 4.05 18.37
CA ALA A 20 5.12 3.21 18.84
C ALA A 20 5.82 2.47 17.69
N ASP A 21 5.07 1.91 16.74
CA ASP A 21 5.62 1.28 15.55
C ASP A 21 6.44 2.27 14.71
N LEU A 22 5.91 3.47 14.48
CA LEU A 22 6.60 4.52 13.71
C LEU A 22 7.88 4.99 14.40
N ALA A 23 7.89 5.07 15.74
CA ALA A 23 9.09 5.42 16.50
C ALA A 23 10.17 4.33 16.37
N ARG A 24 9.79 3.05 16.39
CA ARG A 24 10.73 1.93 16.17
C ARG A 24 11.34 1.98 14.77
N LEU A 25 10.51 2.20 13.74
CA LEU A 25 10.98 2.36 12.36
C LEU A 25 11.93 3.55 12.22
N ALA A 26 11.62 4.69 12.83
CA ALA A 26 12.48 5.87 12.81
C ALA A 26 13.83 5.63 13.51
N ALA A 27 13.89 4.71 14.47
CA ALA A 27 15.11 4.26 15.13
C ALA A 27 15.89 3.20 14.33
N GLY A 28 15.43 2.84 13.12
CA GLY A 28 16.09 1.88 12.22
C GLY A 28 15.70 0.42 12.44
N TRP A 29 14.73 0.13 13.31
CA TRP A 29 14.16 -1.22 13.38
C TRP A 29 13.38 -1.53 12.10
N MET A 30 13.47 -2.75 11.61
CA MET A 30 12.67 -3.25 10.49
C MET A 30 11.94 -4.53 10.92
N PRO A 31 10.67 -4.73 10.51
CA PRO A 31 9.96 -5.96 10.81
C PRO A 31 10.60 -7.15 10.12
N SER A 32 10.76 -8.25 10.85
CA SER A 32 11.14 -9.55 10.31
C SER A 32 9.93 -10.30 9.75
N ASP A 33 10.18 -11.38 9.01
CA ASP A 33 9.12 -12.27 8.55
C ASP A 33 8.30 -12.85 9.70
N ASP A 34 8.93 -13.14 10.84
CA ASP A 34 8.26 -13.62 12.05
C ASP A 34 7.33 -12.55 12.66
N ASP A 35 7.76 -11.28 12.67
CA ASP A 35 6.89 -10.16 13.10
C ASP A 35 5.65 -10.03 12.21
N LEU A 36 5.75 -10.46 10.95
CA LEU A 36 4.72 -10.35 9.92
C LEU A 36 3.97 -11.65 9.63
N ALA A 37 4.24 -12.75 10.35
CA ALA A 37 3.67 -14.06 10.04
C ALA A 37 2.13 -14.06 10.03
N GLY A 38 1.51 -13.29 10.92
CA GLY A 38 0.06 -13.10 11.00
C GLY A 38 -0.50 -11.98 10.13
N ALA A 39 0.34 -11.24 9.41
CA ALA A 39 -0.09 -10.12 8.60
C ALA A 39 -0.73 -10.59 7.27
N PRO A 40 -1.81 -9.93 6.82
CA PRO A 40 -2.40 -10.18 5.52
C PRO A 40 -1.41 -9.90 4.38
N THR A 41 -1.59 -10.57 3.26
CA THR A 41 -0.71 -10.40 2.09
C THR A 41 -1.45 -9.65 0.98
N LEU A 42 -0.80 -8.63 0.45
CA LEU A 42 -1.25 -7.88 -0.71
C LEU A 42 -0.39 -8.26 -1.92
N SER A 43 -1.01 -8.75 -2.99
CA SER A 43 -0.30 -9.21 -4.20
C SER A 43 -0.83 -8.49 -5.44
N ASN A 44 0.00 -8.47 -6.50
CA ASN A 44 -0.30 -7.79 -7.77
C ASN A 44 -0.70 -6.34 -7.54
N TRP A 45 -0.04 -5.67 -6.59
CA TRP A 45 -0.42 -4.35 -6.13
C TRP A 45 0.13 -3.26 -7.03
N ILE A 46 -0.62 -2.15 -7.09
CA ILE A 46 -0.18 -0.90 -7.68
C ILE A 46 -0.20 0.19 -6.60
N GLU A 47 0.81 1.04 -6.65
CA GLU A 47 0.89 2.22 -5.80
C GLU A 47 0.34 3.43 -6.56
N TYR A 48 -0.47 4.23 -5.90
CA TYR A 48 -1.00 5.46 -6.48
C TYR A 48 -1.10 6.56 -5.43
N MET A 49 -1.00 7.81 -5.88
CA MET A 49 -1.07 9.01 -5.05
C MET A 49 -2.36 9.78 -5.37
N PRO A 50 -3.41 9.73 -4.53
CA PRO A 50 -4.60 10.55 -4.73
C PRO A 50 -4.26 12.05 -4.75
N ARG A 51 -5.01 12.83 -5.52
CA ARG A 51 -4.82 14.28 -5.60
C ARG A 51 -5.09 14.92 -4.23
N GLY A 52 -4.12 15.68 -3.73
CA GLY A 52 -4.21 16.38 -2.45
C GLY A 52 -3.75 15.57 -1.25
N GLU A 53 -3.35 14.32 -1.44
CA GLU A 53 -2.75 13.51 -0.39
C GLU A 53 -1.23 13.63 -0.39
N THR A 54 -0.63 13.42 0.78
CA THR A 54 0.84 13.46 0.97
C THR A 54 1.46 12.08 1.06
N ARG A 55 0.64 11.02 1.08
CA ARG A 55 1.06 9.63 1.26
C ARG A 55 0.37 8.73 0.23
N PRO A 56 1.11 7.74 -0.31
CA PRO A 56 0.54 6.86 -1.30
C PRO A 56 -0.43 5.88 -0.66
N PHE A 57 -1.25 5.29 -1.50
CA PHE A 57 -2.17 4.21 -1.19
C PHE A 57 -1.83 3.03 -2.09
N LEU A 58 -2.10 1.82 -1.63
CA LEU A 58 -2.01 0.62 -2.45
C LEU A 58 -3.40 0.15 -2.84
N MET A 59 -3.49 -0.46 -4.01
CA MET A 59 -4.73 -1.02 -4.52
C MET A 59 -4.41 -2.38 -5.12
N ARG A 60 -5.34 -3.34 -4.98
CA ARG A 60 -5.45 -4.67 -5.66
C ARG A 60 -5.86 -5.77 -4.69
N HIS A 61 -5.40 -7.01 -4.89
CA HIS A 61 -5.97 -8.20 -4.28
C HIS A 61 -5.36 -8.45 -2.90
N LEU A 62 -6.16 -8.23 -1.85
CA LEU A 62 -5.80 -8.55 -0.47
C LEU A 62 -6.27 -9.96 -0.14
N LYS A 63 -5.39 -10.75 0.46
CA LYS A 63 -5.67 -12.12 0.89
C LYS A 63 -5.33 -12.32 2.37
N GLY A 64 -6.19 -13.05 3.08
CA GLY A 64 -5.95 -13.47 4.47
C GLY A 64 -6.20 -12.36 5.50
N HIS A 65 -7.01 -11.36 5.16
CA HIS A 65 -7.37 -10.30 6.09
C HIS A 65 -8.44 -10.80 7.08
N PRO A 66 -8.24 -10.72 8.40
CA PRO A 66 -9.13 -11.34 9.40
C PRO A 66 -10.55 -10.76 9.43
N ARG A 67 -10.78 -9.62 8.76
CA ARG A 67 -12.06 -8.89 8.75
C ARG A 67 -12.58 -8.55 7.35
N GLN A 68 -11.83 -8.86 6.29
CA GLN A 68 -12.23 -8.54 4.92
C GLN A 68 -12.22 -9.83 4.11
N ILE A 69 -13.22 -9.98 3.24
CA ILE A 69 -13.26 -11.07 2.28
C ILE A 69 -12.09 -10.86 1.30
N ASP A 70 -11.41 -11.95 0.96
CA ASP A 70 -10.36 -11.94 -0.06
C ASP A 70 -10.89 -11.30 -1.35
N GLY A 71 -10.13 -10.37 -1.92
CA GLY A 71 -10.57 -9.69 -3.12
C GLY A 71 -9.90 -8.35 -3.34
N TRP A 72 -10.43 -7.64 -4.33
CA TRP A 72 -9.94 -6.32 -4.69
C TRP A 72 -10.24 -5.31 -3.58
N THR A 73 -9.21 -4.61 -3.13
CA THR A 73 -9.29 -3.60 -2.08
C THR A 73 -8.40 -2.42 -2.41
N GLN A 74 -8.74 -1.29 -1.80
CA GLN A 74 -7.91 -0.11 -1.69
C GLN A 74 -7.46 -0.04 -0.23
N THR A 75 -6.15 0.04 0.01
CA THR A 75 -5.62 0.19 1.35
C THR A 75 -5.89 1.59 1.88
N GLU A 76 -5.58 1.82 3.15
CA GLU A 76 -5.42 3.17 3.70
C GLU A 76 -4.09 3.78 3.24
N GLN A 77 -3.80 5.00 3.74
CA GLN A 77 -2.51 5.65 3.56
C GLN A 77 -1.36 4.76 4.06
N VAL A 78 -0.35 4.60 3.22
CA VAL A 78 0.91 3.96 3.57
C VAL A 78 1.71 4.92 4.43
N LEU A 79 1.95 4.54 5.69
CA LEU A 79 2.72 5.34 6.64
C LEU A 79 4.22 5.04 6.56
N ALA A 80 4.56 3.79 6.26
CA ALA A 80 5.91 3.33 6.00
C ALA A 80 5.88 2.11 5.09
N LYS A 81 6.96 1.91 4.33
CA LYS A 81 7.15 0.81 3.41
C LYS A 81 8.61 0.37 3.47
N GLY A 82 8.84 -0.92 3.39
CA GLY A 82 10.17 -1.50 3.23
C GLY A 82 10.11 -2.65 2.22
N ASP A 83 11.18 -3.43 2.17
CA ASP A 83 11.24 -4.59 1.30
C ASP A 83 10.24 -5.66 1.77
N GLY A 84 9.26 -5.99 0.95
CA GLY A 84 8.24 -7.00 1.27
C GLY A 84 7.19 -6.61 2.31
N TRP A 85 7.11 -5.36 2.77
CA TRP A 85 6.11 -4.96 3.79
C TRP A 85 5.63 -3.52 3.70
N VAL A 86 4.44 -3.26 4.24
CA VAL A 86 3.92 -1.91 4.51
C VAL A 86 3.26 -1.78 5.88
N ARG A 87 3.35 -0.57 6.43
CA ARG A 87 2.58 -0.14 7.59
C ARG A 87 1.47 0.82 7.18
N LEU A 88 0.23 0.45 7.46
CA LEU A 88 -0.96 1.31 7.35
C LEU A 88 -1.31 1.94 8.71
N HIS A 89 -2.46 2.60 8.85
CA HIS A 89 -2.88 3.11 10.17
C HIS A 89 -3.15 1.98 11.15
N HIS A 90 -3.93 0.97 10.73
CA HIS A 90 -4.42 -0.05 11.67
C HIS A 90 -3.77 -1.42 11.55
N THR A 91 -3.03 -1.69 10.46
CA THR A 91 -2.40 -2.99 10.25
C THR A 91 -1.03 -2.89 9.58
N TRP A 92 -0.27 -3.97 9.70
CA TRP A 92 0.85 -4.32 8.83
C TRP A 92 0.33 -5.18 7.67
N LEU A 93 0.97 -5.10 6.52
CA LEU A 93 0.74 -6.01 5.40
C LEU A 93 2.09 -6.54 4.89
N ARG A 94 2.08 -7.79 4.45
CA ARG A 94 3.15 -8.36 3.61
C ARG A 94 2.87 -8.00 2.15
N LEU A 95 3.90 -7.58 1.44
CA LEU A 95 3.84 -7.33 0.00
C LEU A 95 4.33 -8.58 -0.73
N GLY A 96 3.44 -9.17 -1.53
CA GLY A 96 3.83 -10.07 -2.60
C GLY A 96 4.43 -9.29 -3.78
N PRO A 97 4.74 -9.98 -4.89
CA PRO A 97 5.23 -9.32 -6.09
C PRO A 97 4.26 -8.22 -6.56
N PRO A 98 4.77 -7.03 -6.94
CA PRO A 98 3.94 -5.99 -7.53
C PRO A 98 3.37 -6.46 -8.88
N ASP A 99 2.29 -5.82 -9.32
CA ASP A 99 1.80 -6.01 -10.71
C ASP A 99 2.94 -5.62 -11.67
N ALA A 100 3.24 -6.45 -12.67
CA ALA A 100 4.25 -6.12 -13.67
C ALA A 100 3.76 -4.88 -14.45
N ALA A 101 4.33 -3.72 -14.12
CA ALA A 101 3.82 -2.41 -14.55
C ALA A 101 3.75 -2.28 -16.09
N PRO A 102 2.95 -1.34 -16.64
CA PRO A 102 3.51 -0.49 -17.67
C PRO A 102 4.47 0.49 -16.99
N VAL A 103 5.76 0.27 -17.24
CA VAL A 103 6.85 1.22 -16.97
C VAL A 103 6.48 2.57 -17.58
N GLY A 104 6.43 3.63 -16.77
CA GLY A 104 6.60 5.01 -17.23
C GLY A 104 5.46 5.63 -18.07
N ALA A 105 5.17 6.88 -17.77
CA ALA A 105 4.50 7.81 -18.66
C ALA A 105 5.38 8.21 -19.87
N GLU A 106 6.04 7.25 -20.54
CA GLU A 106 6.98 7.49 -21.66
C GLU A 106 6.83 6.47 -22.80
N ALA A 107 5.60 6.22 -23.27
CA ALA A 107 5.36 5.51 -24.54
C ALA A 107 4.45 6.29 -25.51
N GLU A 108 4.29 7.61 -25.31
CA GLU A 108 3.58 8.51 -26.24
C GLU A 108 4.51 9.53 -26.94
N ALA A 109 5.83 9.35 -26.85
CA ALA A 109 6.81 10.16 -27.59
C ALA A 109 7.70 9.25 -28.47
N GLY A 110 7.09 8.45 -29.33
CA GLY A 110 7.81 7.50 -30.18
C GLY A 110 7.20 7.21 -31.54
N ARG A 111 6.07 7.83 -31.91
CA ARG A 111 5.61 7.86 -33.30
C ARG A 111 6.12 9.13 -33.98
N GLY A 112 7.45 9.20 -34.09
CA GLY A 112 8.12 10.02 -35.09
C GLY A 112 7.63 9.58 -36.46
N ARG A 113 6.83 10.43 -37.10
CA ARG A 113 6.41 10.30 -38.48
C ARG A 113 7.61 10.67 -39.37
N ALA A 114 8.52 9.72 -39.57
CA ALA A 114 9.32 9.61 -40.79
C ALA A 114 8.60 8.56 -41.66
N GLY A 115 8.22 8.76 -42.92
CA GLY A 115 8.72 9.63 -43.96
C GLY A 115 8.78 8.76 -45.22
N ALA A 116 7.83 8.90 -46.14
CA ALA A 116 7.86 8.42 -47.52
C ALA A 116 6.75 9.21 -48.25
N GLY A 117 6.98 10.07 -49.24
CA GLY A 117 8.07 10.10 -50.21
C GLY A 117 7.76 9.13 -51.35
N GLY A 118 7.17 9.64 -52.43
CA GLY A 118 7.18 8.99 -53.75
C GLY A 118 5.82 8.69 -54.37
N SER A 119 5.32 9.58 -55.22
CA SER A 119 5.26 9.39 -56.68
C SER A 119 4.95 10.72 -57.35
#